data_AF-A0AAU3KPB1-F1
#
_entry.id   AF-A0AAU3KPB1-F1
#
_cell.length_a   1.000
_cell.length_b   1.000
_cell.length_c   1.000
_cell.angle_alpha   90.00
_cell.angle_beta   90.00
_cell.angle_gamma   90.00
#
_symmetry.space_group_name_H-M   'P 1'
#
loop_
_entity.id
_entity.type
_entity.pdbx_description
1 polymer ?
#
loop_
_entity_poly.entity_id
_entity_poly.type
_entity_poly.pdbx_seq_one_letter_code
_entity_poly.pdbx_strand_id
1 'polypeptide(L)'
;MTEDNTPLSDQPGRDGADRSHGGSADGPDSIQALAEGKLTTPEQRMAALAARGPYLVLWTAATLRTFTVARPDRMVIWHSRFHADVVIDSTDVAAKAGALQAIWLAARARDEWGADVATLRLTVAHSGVDRTAVEVAAISSGLILDLVVDATANPALDHQIARWIDWWTSDLGTLIHNPQGLL
;
A
#
# COMPACT_ATOMS: atom_id res chain seq x y z
N MET A 1 -16.19 -60.67 -6.33
CA MET A 1 -17.63 -60.69 -6.64
C MET A 1 -17.75 -59.94 -7.93
N THR A 2 -17.82 -60.69 -9.02
CA THR A 2 -17.72 -60.25 -10.41
C THR A 2 -18.93 -60.89 -11.07
N GLU A 3 -19.85 -60.09 -11.60
CA GLU A 3 -21.02 -60.55 -12.36
C GLU A 3 -20.86 -59.99 -13.78
N ASP A 4 -20.60 -60.84 -14.79
CA ASP A 4 -21.53 -61.64 -15.62
C ASP A 4 -22.21 -60.74 -16.69
N ASN A 5 -21.73 -60.76 -17.94
CA ASN A 5 -22.15 -61.56 -19.11
C ASN A 5 -23.30 -60.94 -19.94
N THR A 6 -22.98 -60.37 -21.11
CA THR A 6 -23.17 -60.89 -22.50
C THR A 6 -24.50 -60.43 -23.17
N PRO A 7 -24.66 -60.50 -24.52
CA PRO A 7 -25.03 -59.32 -25.33
C PRO A 7 -26.22 -59.57 -26.31
N LEU A 8 -26.38 -58.63 -27.26
CA LEU A 8 -26.89 -58.81 -28.63
C LEU A 8 -28.41 -58.73 -28.89
N SER A 9 -28.80 -57.74 -29.70
CA SER A 9 -29.90 -57.73 -30.70
C SER A 9 -29.63 -56.51 -31.59
N ASP A 10 -29.09 -56.66 -32.79
CA ASP A 10 -29.70 -57.02 -34.08
C ASP A 10 -30.69 -55.96 -34.65
N GLN A 11 -30.45 -55.59 -35.92
CA GLN A 11 -30.94 -54.40 -36.67
C GLN A 11 -32.38 -54.60 -37.24
N PRO A 12 -32.88 -53.95 -38.32
CA PRO A 12 -32.56 -52.69 -39.07
C PRO A 12 -33.80 -51.82 -39.43
N GLY A 13 -33.62 -50.65 -40.08
CA GLY A 13 -34.67 -50.14 -41.00
C GLY A 13 -34.79 -48.63 -41.28
N ARG A 14 -34.38 -48.25 -42.49
CA ARG A 14 -35.05 -47.36 -43.49
C ARG A 14 -35.08 -45.83 -43.34
N ASP A 15 -34.43 -45.21 -44.33
CA ASP A 15 -34.92 -44.20 -45.28
C ASP A 15 -35.85 -43.07 -44.81
N GLY A 16 -35.42 -41.84 -45.06
CA GLY A 16 -36.30 -40.67 -45.10
C GLY A 16 -35.53 -39.36 -45.20
N ALA A 17 -35.27 -38.91 -46.42
CA ALA A 17 -34.95 -37.51 -46.71
C ALA A 17 -36.14 -36.61 -46.36
N ASP A 18 -35.92 -35.40 -45.81
CA ASP A 18 -36.28 -34.12 -46.45
C ASP A 18 -36.00 -32.90 -45.55
N ARG A 19 -35.52 -31.83 -46.18
CA ARG A 19 -35.68 -30.39 -45.87
C ARG A 19 -35.28 -29.79 -44.50
N SER A 20 -34.15 -29.09 -44.58
CA SER A 20 -33.88 -27.73 -44.06
C SER A 20 -35.05 -26.95 -43.46
N HIS A 21 -34.86 -26.41 -42.25
CA HIS A 21 -35.35 -25.09 -41.81
C HIS A 21 -34.35 -24.50 -40.79
N GLY A 22 -34.07 -23.21 -40.95
CA GLY A 22 -32.95 -22.51 -40.34
C GLY A 22 -32.93 -22.46 -38.82
N GLY A 23 -31.73 -22.61 -38.27
CA GLY A 23 -31.35 -22.13 -36.96
C GLY A 23 -30.32 -21.03 -37.16
N SER A 24 -30.74 -19.80 -36.88
CA SER A 24 -29.91 -18.60 -36.82
C SER A 24 -28.59 -18.85 -36.11
N ALA A 25 -27.54 -18.24 -36.65
CA ALA A 25 -26.29 -18.00 -35.98
C ALA A 25 -26.54 -17.52 -34.55
N ASP A 26 -26.23 -18.39 -33.59
CA ASP A 26 -25.99 -18.01 -32.21
C ASP A 26 -24.86 -16.97 -32.23
N GLY A 27 -25.15 -15.80 -31.68
CA GLY A 27 -24.43 -14.57 -31.96
C GLY A 27 -22.99 -14.56 -31.46
N PRO A 28 -22.20 -13.54 -31.87
CA PRO A 28 -20.83 -13.31 -31.40
C PRO A 28 -20.71 -12.99 -29.89
N ASP A 29 -21.77 -13.09 -29.09
CA ASP A 29 -21.80 -12.73 -27.68
C ASP A 29 -21.03 -13.70 -26.76
N SER A 30 -20.68 -14.91 -27.23
CA SER A 30 -19.94 -15.88 -26.41
C SER A 30 -18.44 -15.60 -26.28
N ILE A 31 -17.87 -14.69 -27.07
CA ILE A 31 -16.44 -14.28 -26.95
C ILE A 31 -16.32 -12.96 -26.15
N GLN A 32 -17.41 -12.22 -25.99
CA GLN A 32 -17.40 -10.92 -25.33
C GLN A 32 -17.51 -11.00 -23.80
N ALA A 33 -18.01 -12.11 -23.26
CA ALA A 33 -18.15 -12.35 -21.81
C ALA A 33 -16.87 -12.87 -21.11
N LEU A 34 -15.77 -13.09 -21.83
CA LEU A 34 -14.47 -13.52 -21.26
C LEU A 34 -13.41 -12.41 -21.19
N ALA A 35 -13.75 -11.18 -21.62
CA ALA A 35 -12.84 -10.03 -21.62
C ALA A 35 -13.03 -9.07 -20.44
N GLU A 36 -13.84 -9.42 -19.43
CA GLU A 36 -14.10 -8.57 -18.25
C GLU A 36 -13.27 -8.95 -17.02
N GLY A 37 -12.33 -9.89 -17.15
CA GLY A 37 -11.24 -10.09 -16.21
C GLY A 37 -10.07 -9.17 -16.52
N LYS A 38 -10.24 -7.83 -16.52
CA LYS A 38 -9.07 -6.93 -16.54
C LYS A 38 -8.24 -7.24 -15.30
N LEU A 39 -7.14 -7.97 -15.48
CA LEU A 39 -6.12 -8.16 -14.47
C LEU A 39 -5.55 -6.78 -14.14
N THR A 40 -6.19 -6.09 -13.20
CA THR A 40 -5.62 -4.88 -12.60
C THR A 40 -4.28 -5.28 -12.00
N THR A 41 -3.20 -4.63 -12.43
CA THR A 41 -1.87 -4.91 -11.87
C THR A 41 -1.90 -4.70 -10.35
N PRO A 42 -1.02 -5.35 -9.57
CA PRO A 42 -0.92 -5.11 -8.13
C PRO A 42 -0.81 -3.61 -7.80
N GLU A 43 -0.06 -2.86 -8.62
CA GLU A 43 0.10 -1.41 -8.51
C GLU A 43 -1.22 -0.65 -8.73
N GLN A 44 -2.00 -1.00 -9.77
CA GLN A 44 -3.31 -0.40 -10.02
C GLN A 44 -4.31 -0.69 -8.90
N ARG A 45 -4.27 -1.90 -8.35
CA ARG A 45 -5.10 -2.27 -7.19
C ARG A 45 -4.71 -1.46 -5.96
N MET A 46 -3.41 -1.33 -5.70
CA MET A 46 -2.89 -0.54 -4.58
C MET A 46 -3.27 0.94 -4.72
N ALA A 47 -3.14 1.51 -5.92
CA ALA A 47 -3.55 2.89 -6.20
C ALA A 47 -5.06 3.11 -6.00
N ALA A 48 -5.90 2.16 -6.44
CA ALA A 48 -7.34 2.23 -6.25
C ALA A 48 -7.74 2.16 -4.76
N LEU A 49 -7.04 1.34 -3.96
CA LEU A 49 -7.24 1.27 -2.51
C LEU A 49 -6.75 2.54 -1.81
N ALA A 50 -5.58 3.04 -2.18
CA ALA A 50 -5.01 4.29 -1.62
C ALA A 50 -5.90 5.51 -1.88
N ALA A 51 -6.55 5.57 -3.05
CA ALA A 51 -7.48 6.65 -3.40
C ALA A 51 -8.72 6.71 -2.47
N ARG A 52 -9.03 5.61 -1.79
CA ARG A 52 -10.12 5.51 -0.80
C ARG A 52 -9.61 5.53 0.65
N GLY A 53 -8.30 5.42 0.84
CA GLY A 53 -7.65 5.39 2.14
C GLY A 53 -7.25 6.79 2.62
N PRO A 54 -6.70 6.88 3.85
CA PRO A 54 -6.27 8.16 4.40
C PRO A 54 -5.03 8.69 3.66
N TYR A 55 -4.92 10.02 3.62
CA TYR A 55 -3.71 10.71 3.20
C TYR A 55 -2.95 11.19 4.44
N LEU A 56 -1.76 10.63 4.67
CA LEU A 56 -0.94 10.89 5.84
C LEU A 56 0.19 11.83 5.46
N VAL A 57 0.51 12.80 6.33
CA VAL A 57 1.60 13.75 6.08
C VAL A 57 2.53 13.82 7.28
N LEU A 58 3.79 13.50 7.07
CA LEU A 58 4.81 13.44 8.12
C LEU A 58 6.10 14.11 7.68
N TRP A 59 6.82 14.65 8.65
CA TRP A 59 8.19 15.11 8.53
C TRP A 59 9.07 14.27 9.44
N THR A 60 10.29 14.00 8.98
CA THR A 60 11.28 13.31 9.80
C THR A 60 12.65 13.95 9.66
N ALA A 61 13.38 13.94 10.77
CA ALA A 61 14.78 14.31 10.85
C ALA A 61 15.49 13.32 11.78
N ALA A 62 16.76 13.04 11.50
CA ALA A 62 17.54 12.11 12.28
C ALA A 62 18.98 12.59 12.47
N THR A 63 19.54 12.23 13.60
CA THR A 63 20.96 12.34 13.94
C THR A 63 21.54 10.93 14.05
N LEU A 64 22.85 10.80 14.33
CA LEU A 64 23.44 9.48 14.58
C LEU A 64 22.87 8.75 15.80
N ARG A 65 22.06 9.40 16.64
CA ARG A 65 21.57 8.84 17.90
C ARG A 65 20.06 8.87 18.05
N THR A 66 19.40 9.81 17.38
CA THR A 66 17.99 10.12 17.59
C THR A 66 17.28 10.33 16.28
N PHE A 67 15.96 10.21 16.33
CA PHE A 67 15.08 10.65 15.26
C PHE A 67 13.93 11.44 15.86
N THR A 68 13.34 12.27 15.01
CA THR A 68 12.16 13.06 15.31
C THR A 68 11.17 12.86 14.16
N VAL A 69 9.92 12.58 14.49
CA VAL A 69 8.79 12.60 13.56
C VAL A 69 7.84 13.72 14.00
N ALA A 70 7.45 14.54 13.04
CA ALA A 70 6.58 15.69 13.26
C ALA A 70 5.42 15.74 12.26
N ARG A 71 4.37 16.45 12.65
CA ARG A 71 3.16 16.73 11.87
C ARG A 71 3.27 18.05 11.09
N PRO A 72 2.33 18.33 10.15
CA PRO A 72 2.32 19.58 9.40
C PRO A 72 2.19 20.83 10.26
N ASP A 73 1.53 20.71 11.40
CA ASP A 73 1.34 21.79 12.39
C ASP A 73 2.59 22.02 13.26
N ARG A 74 3.73 21.45 12.85
CA ARG A 74 5.03 21.47 13.55
C ARG A 74 5.03 20.79 14.92
N MET A 75 3.98 20.06 15.26
CA MET A 75 3.93 19.28 16.49
C MET A 75 4.76 18.00 16.34
N VAL A 76 5.68 17.77 17.28
CA VAL A 76 6.45 16.53 17.37
C VAL A 76 5.56 15.45 17.98
N ILE A 77 5.44 14.34 17.26
CA ILE A 77 4.65 13.17 17.70
C ILE A 77 5.53 12.04 18.20
N TRP A 78 6.78 12.01 17.75
CA TRP A 78 7.74 11.01 18.20
C TRP A 78 9.14 11.61 18.21
N HIS A 79 9.81 11.59 19.35
CA HIS A 79 11.23 11.88 19.45
C HIS A 79 11.88 10.85 20.35
N SER A 80 12.78 10.05 19.80
CA SER A 80 13.41 8.96 20.54
C SER A 80 14.82 8.68 20.03
N ARG A 81 15.52 7.79 20.75
CA ARG A 81 16.81 7.24 20.35
C ARG A 81 16.60 6.05 19.44
N PHE A 82 17.54 5.83 18.53
CA PHE A 82 17.65 4.52 17.90
C PHE A 82 17.99 3.47 18.96
N HIS A 83 17.45 2.26 18.79
CA HIS A 83 17.75 1.14 19.68
C HIS A 83 19.25 0.78 19.57
N ALA A 84 19.83 0.27 20.66
CA ALA A 84 21.29 0.14 20.79
C ALA A 84 21.90 -0.92 19.86
N ASP A 85 21.09 -1.80 19.28
CA ASP A 85 21.47 -2.81 18.30
C ASP A 85 21.50 -2.27 16.86
N VAL A 86 20.98 -1.07 16.61
CA VAL A 86 21.00 -0.43 15.30
C VAL A 86 22.30 0.33 15.13
N VAL A 87 23.13 -0.10 14.18
CA VAL A 87 24.35 0.61 13.81
C VAL A 87 23.99 1.80 12.91
N ILE A 88 24.18 3.01 13.44
CA ILE A 88 24.02 4.27 12.72
C ILE A 88 25.40 4.94 12.63
N ASP A 89 26.11 4.68 11.53
CA ASP A 89 27.50 5.13 11.31
C ASP A 89 27.60 6.39 10.44
N SER A 90 26.51 6.81 9.82
CA SER A 90 26.45 7.92 8.87
C SER A 90 25.10 8.64 8.93
N THR A 91 25.07 9.89 8.45
CA THR A 91 23.85 10.69 8.35
C THR A 91 22.86 10.11 7.34
N ASP A 92 23.34 9.44 6.30
CA ASP A 92 22.52 8.75 5.30
C ASP A 92 21.75 7.57 5.93
N VAL A 93 22.48 6.74 6.71
CA VAL A 93 21.88 5.64 7.47
C VAL A 93 20.91 6.17 8.54
N ALA A 94 21.26 7.26 9.22
CA ALA A 94 20.35 7.91 10.17
C ALA A 94 19.05 8.39 9.49
N ALA A 95 19.17 9.06 8.33
CA ALA A 95 18.03 9.56 7.57
C ALA A 95 17.10 8.42 7.12
N LYS A 96 17.69 7.33 6.60
CA LYS A 96 16.95 6.10 6.26
C LYS A 96 16.23 5.55 7.49
N ALA A 97 16.94 5.35 8.60
CA ALA A 97 16.36 4.81 9.82
C ALA A 97 15.21 5.68 10.35
N GLY A 98 15.36 7.02 10.35
CA GLY A 98 14.30 7.95 10.72
C GLY A 98 13.08 7.90 9.78
N ALA A 99 13.30 7.71 8.48
CA ALA A 99 12.24 7.49 7.51
C ALA A 99 11.48 6.18 7.75
N LEU A 100 12.19 5.10 8.12
CA LEU A 100 11.57 3.82 8.47
C LEU A 100 10.69 3.93 9.73
N GLN A 101 11.10 4.70 10.73
CA GLN A 101 10.26 4.97 11.91
C GLN A 101 8.99 5.74 11.54
N ALA A 102 9.09 6.74 10.65
CA ALA A 102 7.92 7.48 10.16
C ALA A 102 6.97 6.59 9.33
N ILE A 103 7.50 5.69 8.50
CA ILE A 103 6.72 4.69 7.75
C ILE A 103 5.98 3.75 8.70
N TRP A 104 6.66 3.24 9.73
CA TRP A 104 6.06 2.38 10.73
C TRP A 104 4.89 3.09 11.44
N LEU A 105 5.09 4.36 11.81
CA LEU A 105 4.06 5.16 12.46
C LEU A 105 2.86 5.44 11.54
N ALA A 106 3.12 5.72 10.26
CA ALA A 106 2.07 5.92 9.26
C ALA A 106 1.26 4.65 9.00
N ALA A 107 1.93 3.49 8.92
CA ALA A 107 1.25 2.20 8.78
C ALA A 107 0.36 1.92 10.00
N ARG A 108 0.85 2.21 11.21
CA ARG A 108 0.06 2.12 12.44
C ARG A 108 -1.19 3.01 12.40
N ALA A 109 -1.06 4.25 11.96
CA ALA A 109 -2.19 5.17 11.82
C ALA A 109 -3.21 4.70 10.77
N ARG A 110 -2.75 4.12 9.66
CA ARG A 110 -3.63 3.48 8.66
C ARG A 110 -4.40 2.32 9.28
N ASP A 111 -3.73 1.44 10.02
CA ASP A 111 -4.35 0.28 10.64
C ASP A 111 -5.43 0.70 11.66
N GLU A 112 -5.16 1.75 12.45
CA GLU A 112 -6.13 2.32 13.40
C GLU A 112 -7.33 2.97 12.68
N TRP A 113 -7.14 3.50 11.48
CA TRP A 113 -8.24 3.97 10.62
C TRP A 113 -9.03 2.82 9.97
N GLY A 114 -8.44 1.62 9.85
CA GLY A 114 -9.05 0.46 9.22
C GLY A 114 -8.91 0.42 7.69
N ALA A 115 -7.84 1.00 7.14
CA ALA A 115 -7.55 0.95 5.69
C ALA A 115 -6.55 -0.15 5.35
N ASP A 116 -6.75 -0.78 4.19
CA ASP A 116 -5.75 -1.71 3.61
C ASP A 116 -4.54 -0.97 3.04
N VAL A 117 -4.76 0.20 2.44
CA VAL A 117 -3.72 1.03 1.83
C VAL A 117 -3.96 2.51 2.16
N ALA A 118 -2.88 3.24 2.42
CA ALA A 118 -2.89 4.69 2.57
C ALA A 118 -1.85 5.36 1.67
N THR A 119 -2.02 6.65 1.42
CA THR A 119 -0.97 7.48 0.83
C THR A 119 -0.21 8.17 1.95
N LEU A 120 1.12 8.16 1.88
CA LEU A 120 2.01 8.85 2.82
C LEU A 120 2.84 9.87 2.04
N ARG A 121 2.69 11.15 2.37
CA ARG A 121 3.69 12.17 2.04
C ARG A 121 4.69 12.30 3.17
N LEU A 122 5.92 11.86 2.92
CA LEU A 122 7.01 11.91 3.89
C LEU A 122 8.05 12.93 3.45
N THR A 123 8.30 13.93 4.29
CA THR A 123 9.36 14.91 4.08
C THR A 123 10.55 14.59 4.98
N VAL A 124 11.71 14.31 4.39
CA VAL A 124 12.96 14.03 5.12
C VAL A 124 13.87 15.26 5.11
N ALA A 125 14.62 15.47 6.20
CA ALA A 125 15.56 16.59 6.30
C ALA A 125 16.87 16.40 5.52
N HIS A 126 17.21 15.18 5.11
CA HIS A 126 18.52 14.83 4.55
C HIS A 126 18.39 14.23 3.16
N SER A 127 19.16 14.73 2.20
CA SER A 127 19.10 14.32 0.79
C SER A 127 19.74 12.97 0.49
N GLY A 128 20.70 12.54 1.30
CA GLY A 128 21.35 11.21 1.19
C GLY A 128 20.49 10.03 1.65
N VAL A 129 19.17 10.21 1.82
CA VAL A 129 18.28 9.10 2.15
C VAL A 129 18.26 8.06 1.02
N ASP A 130 18.36 6.78 1.38
CA ASP A 130 18.22 5.66 0.46
C ASP A 130 16.75 5.53 0.02
N ARG A 131 16.39 6.27 -1.03
CA ARG A 131 15.03 6.36 -1.57
C ARG A 131 14.45 4.99 -1.91
N THR A 132 15.21 4.13 -2.59
CA THR A 132 14.75 2.80 -3.01
C THR A 132 14.36 1.95 -1.80
N ALA A 133 15.20 1.90 -0.76
CA ALA A 133 14.86 1.12 0.43
C ALA A 133 13.66 1.68 1.19
N VAL A 134 13.51 3.01 1.23
CA VAL A 134 12.36 3.67 1.86
C VAL A 134 11.07 3.39 1.09
N GLU A 135 11.10 3.43 -0.25
CA GLU A 135 9.96 3.08 -1.11
C GLU A 135 9.56 1.61 -0.95
N VAL A 136 10.52 0.68 -0.94
CA VAL A 136 10.25 -0.75 -0.68
C VAL A 136 9.63 -0.96 0.70
N ALA A 137 10.13 -0.28 1.74
CA ALA A 137 9.57 -0.38 3.08
C ALA A 137 8.14 0.17 3.15
N ALA A 138 7.85 1.29 2.47
CA ALA A 138 6.51 1.86 2.41
C ALA A 138 5.53 0.90 1.72
N ILE A 139 5.89 0.37 0.54
CA ILE A 139 5.05 -0.58 -0.20
C ILE A 139 4.78 -1.84 0.65
N SER A 140 5.82 -2.42 1.24
CA SER A 140 5.71 -3.61 2.11
C SER A 140 4.82 -3.36 3.32
N SER A 141 4.76 -2.10 3.76
CA SER A 141 3.91 -1.69 4.87
C SER A 141 2.49 -1.37 4.46
N GLY A 142 2.11 -1.36 3.17
CA GLY A 142 0.79 -0.98 2.66
C GLY A 142 0.62 0.53 2.44
N LEU A 143 1.69 1.24 2.08
CA LEU A 143 1.69 2.68 1.86
C LEU A 143 2.16 3.03 0.44
N ILE A 144 1.46 3.96 -0.21
CA ILE A 144 1.97 4.64 -1.41
C ILE A 144 2.75 5.86 -0.94
N LEU A 145 4.03 5.94 -1.31
CA LEU A 145 4.94 6.96 -0.81
C LEU A 145 5.12 8.13 -1.79
N ASP A 146 4.89 9.35 -1.30
CA ASP A 146 5.34 10.62 -1.87
C ASP A 146 6.50 11.15 -1.01
N LEU A 147 7.74 10.81 -1.38
CA LEU A 147 8.94 11.18 -0.63
C LEU A 147 9.50 12.52 -1.11
N VAL A 148 9.56 13.48 -0.20
CA VAL A 148 10.10 14.83 -0.39
C VAL A 148 11.36 15.02 0.45
N VAL A 149 12.33 15.76 -0.06
CA VAL A 149 13.51 16.19 0.71
C VAL A 149 13.40 17.70 0.92
N ASP A 150 13.38 18.14 2.17
CA ASP A 150 13.42 19.55 2.55
C ASP A 150 14.20 19.69 3.86
N ALA A 151 15.37 20.32 3.79
CA ALA A 151 16.21 20.57 4.96
C ALA A 151 15.94 21.92 5.63
N THR A 152 15.17 22.80 4.98
CA THR A 152 15.03 24.21 5.40
C THR A 152 13.74 24.44 6.18
N ALA A 153 12.63 23.86 5.73
CA ALA A 153 11.32 24.06 6.35
C ALA A 153 10.84 22.83 7.15
N ASN A 154 11.75 21.93 7.53
CA ASN A 154 11.38 20.69 8.19
C ASN A 154 11.21 20.88 9.71
N PRO A 155 9.97 20.79 10.24
CA PRO A 155 9.72 21.00 11.66
C PRO A 155 10.32 19.92 12.57
N ALA A 156 10.68 18.76 12.04
CA ALA A 156 11.39 17.75 12.81
C ALA A 156 12.81 18.19 13.21
N LEU A 157 13.34 19.27 12.61
CA LEU A 157 14.59 19.92 13.02
C LEU A 157 14.41 20.92 14.17
N ASP A 158 13.20 21.41 14.42
CA ASP A 158 12.94 22.46 15.41
C ASP A 158 12.96 21.94 16.87
N HIS A 159 12.84 20.62 17.05
CA HIS A 159 12.71 20.03 18.37
C HIS A 159 13.99 20.14 19.18
N GLN A 160 13.94 20.87 20.29
CA GLN A 160 15.06 20.99 21.21
C GLN A 160 15.24 19.70 22.02
N ILE A 161 16.50 19.29 22.17
CA ILE A 161 17.05 17.99 22.61
C ILE A 161 16.65 17.55 24.05
N ALA A 162 15.73 18.24 24.72
CA ALA A 162 15.51 18.06 26.17
C ALA A 162 14.46 17.02 26.57
N ARG A 163 13.57 16.56 25.67
CA ARG A 163 12.46 15.67 26.04
C ARG A 163 12.15 14.61 24.99
N TRP A 164 12.11 13.36 25.45
CA TRP A 164 11.56 12.22 24.69
C TRP A 164 10.05 12.36 24.55
N ILE A 165 9.55 12.11 23.36
CA ILE A 165 8.12 12.14 23.05
C ILE A 165 7.79 10.77 22.49
N ASP A 166 6.90 10.07 23.16
CA ASP A 166 6.50 8.73 22.78
C ASP A 166 5.23 8.77 21.94
N TRP A 167 5.25 8.10 20.78
CA TRP A 167 4.18 8.17 19.79
C TRP A 167 2.82 7.75 20.33
N TRP A 168 2.75 6.80 21.28
CA TRP A 168 1.49 6.29 21.85
C TRP A 168 0.78 7.32 22.74
N THR A 169 1.46 8.42 23.08
CA THR A 169 0.84 9.55 23.80
C THR A 169 0.18 10.55 22.85
N SER A 170 0.38 10.40 21.54
CA SER A 170 -0.24 11.21 20.50
C SER A 170 -1.47 10.51 19.92
N ASP A 171 -2.51 11.27 19.60
CA ASP A 171 -3.63 10.77 18.81
C ASP A 171 -3.20 10.61 17.34
N LEU A 172 -3.09 9.37 16.86
CA LEU A 172 -2.66 9.07 15.50
C LEU A 172 -3.71 9.48 14.45
N GLY A 173 -4.96 9.70 14.83
CA GLY A 173 -5.98 10.29 13.96
C GLY A 173 -5.58 11.69 13.46
N THR A 174 -4.74 12.40 14.22
CA THR A 174 -4.23 13.73 13.85
C THR A 174 -3.19 13.71 12.73
N LEU A 175 -2.72 12.53 12.31
CA LEU A 175 -1.82 12.35 11.16
C LEU A 175 -2.58 12.34 9.83
N ILE A 176 -3.88 12.09 9.89
CA ILE A 176 -4.75 12.04 8.73
C ILE A 176 -4.99 13.47 8.27
N HIS A 177 -4.44 13.78 7.12
CA HIS A 177 -4.82 14.95 6.38
C HIS A 177 -6.02 14.58 5.51
N ASN A 178 -7.09 15.36 5.59
CA ASN A 178 -8.22 15.19 4.70
C ASN A 178 -8.06 16.17 3.53
N PRO A 179 -7.50 15.75 2.38
CA PRO A 179 -7.43 16.62 1.20
C PRO A 179 -8.81 16.94 0.62
N GLN A 180 -9.86 16.23 1.05
CA GLN A 180 -11.25 16.44 0.62
C GLN A 180 -12.06 17.35 1.55
N GLY A 181 -11.41 18.31 2.22
CA GLY A 181 -12.11 19.41 2.89
C GLY A 181 -12.80 20.36 1.90
N LEU A 182 -13.79 19.85 1.16
CA LEU A 182 -14.86 20.63 0.55
C LEU A 182 -16.09 20.46 1.43
N LEU A 183 -16.27 21.42 2.34
CA LEU A 183 -17.58 21.82 2.84
C LEU A 183 -17.86 23.23 2.29
#